data_AF-A0A941TGT6-F1
#
_entry.id   AF-A0A941TGT6-F1
#
_cell.length_a   1.000
_cell.length_b   1.000
_cell.length_c   1.000
_cell.angle_alpha   90.00
_cell.angle_beta   90.00
_cell.angle_gamma   90.00
#
_symmetry.space_group_name_H-M   'P 1'
#
loop_
_entity.id
_entity.type
_entity.pdbx_description
1 polymer ?
#
loop_
_entity_poly.entity_id
_entity_poly.type
_entity_poly.pdbx_seq_one_letter_code
_entity_poly.pdbx_strand_id
1 'polypeptide(L)'
;MLDSAPIGSHIGRMRSFLAGLLAVLALAVAGSSAAHAQTGVPEIERYFNSIRTLQARFVQSNPNGSVLQGTLYVRRPGRMRFEYDPPSQLKIVADGFQVTLWDPATRDFGQWPIGWTAASFLVKEPLKLSGDLTVQALNRDADGMINMTMVQTRKPQEGKVIVRFAENPLALRGWSIVDNRGNTVTVALTSVQSGLPLADSLFKYDGPDAGQILHGNRN
;
A
#
# COMPACT_ATOMS: atom_id res chain seq x y z
N MET A 1 -4.56 31.30 11.86
CA MET A 1 -4.78 31.01 10.43
C MET A 1 -3.79 29.93 10.06
N LEU A 2 -4.18 28.66 10.17
CA LEU A 2 -3.27 27.52 9.97
C LEU A 2 -3.47 26.99 8.56
N ASP A 3 -2.44 27.17 7.75
CA ASP A 3 -2.34 26.73 6.37
C ASP A 3 -2.36 25.18 6.33
N SER A 4 -3.39 24.64 5.70
CA SER A 4 -3.66 23.21 5.61
C SER A 4 -3.14 22.72 4.27
N ALA A 5 -1.91 22.17 4.24
CA ALA A 5 -1.35 21.61 3.02
C ALA A 5 -2.17 20.39 2.54
N PRO A 6 -2.52 20.30 1.24
CA PRO A 6 -3.36 19.24 0.72
C PRO A 6 -2.61 17.90 0.67
N ILE A 7 -3.32 16.82 1.04
CA ILE A 7 -2.83 15.43 1.15
C ILE A 7 -2.59 14.77 -0.23
N GLY A 8 -2.80 15.51 -1.33
CA GLY A 8 -2.92 14.94 -2.69
C GLY A 8 -1.76 15.06 -3.67
N SER A 9 -0.71 15.83 -3.40
CA SER A 9 0.14 16.30 -4.50
C SER A 9 1.37 15.44 -4.84
N HIS A 10 1.34 14.12 -4.68
CA HIS A 10 2.56 13.31 -4.86
C HIS A 10 2.51 12.20 -5.91
N ILE A 11 1.38 11.97 -6.57
CA ILE A 11 1.29 10.96 -7.62
C ILE A 11 0.93 11.63 -8.95
N GLY A 12 1.96 12.16 -9.62
CA GLY A 12 1.82 12.60 -11.00
C GLY A 12 2.73 13.77 -11.37
N ARG A 13 3.91 13.46 -11.92
CA ARG A 13 4.41 14.14 -13.13
C ARG A 13 5.62 13.43 -13.73
N MET A 14 5.42 13.09 -15.00
CA MET A 14 6.25 12.41 -15.97
C MET A 14 7.32 13.34 -16.54
N ARG A 15 8.52 12.82 -16.87
CA ARG A 15 9.17 12.90 -18.20
C ARG A 15 10.65 12.51 -18.17
N SER A 16 11.00 11.74 -19.20
CA SER A 16 12.28 11.09 -19.52
C SER A 16 13.45 12.05 -19.71
N PHE A 17 14.68 11.58 -19.40
CA PHE A 17 15.86 11.78 -20.24
C PHE A 17 16.82 10.57 -20.13
N LEU A 18 17.33 10.15 -21.28
CA LEU A 18 18.30 9.08 -21.50
C LEU A 18 19.74 9.64 -21.50
N ALA A 19 20.67 8.70 -21.30
CA ALA A 19 22.08 8.65 -21.75
C ALA A 19 23.18 9.18 -20.81
N GLY A 20 24.15 8.29 -20.54
CA GLY A 20 25.42 8.60 -19.88
C GLY A 20 26.12 7.36 -19.30
N LEU A 21 26.86 6.65 -20.16
CA LEU A 21 27.69 5.48 -19.85
C LEU A 21 28.91 5.86 -19.01
N LEU A 22 29.20 5.13 -17.92
CA LEU A 22 30.57 4.99 -17.40
C LEU A 22 30.72 3.67 -16.64
N ALA A 23 31.58 2.81 -17.17
CA ALA A 23 31.99 1.54 -16.59
C ALA A 23 33.01 1.79 -15.49
N VAL A 24 32.79 1.21 -14.30
CA VAL A 24 33.85 0.95 -13.32
C VAL A 24 33.72 -0.50 -12.86
N LEU A 25 34.77 -1.26 -13.17
CA LEU A 25 34.99 -2.63 -12.72
C LEU A 25 35.39 -2.60 -11.24
N ALA A 26 34.55 -3.13 -10.35
CA ALA A 26 34.90 -3.33 -8.95
C ALA A 26 34.68 -4.81 -8.57
N LEU A 27 35.74 -5.40 -8.00
CA LEU A 27 35.88 -6.80 -7.65
C LEU A 27 34.73 -7.35 -6.80
N ALA A 28 34.32 -8.57 -7.13
CA ALA A 28 33.37 -9.38 -6.39
C ALA A 28 33.91 -9.76 -5.00
N VAL A 29 33.25 -9.27 -3.95
CA VAL A 29 33.07 -10.01 -2.70
C VAL A 29 31.64 -10.51 -2.71
N ALA A 30 31.46 -11.75 -3.16
CA ALA A 30 30.21 -12.48 -3.00
C ALA A 30 30.09 -12.90 -1.53
N GLY A 31 29.65 -11.95 -0.70
CA GLY A 31 29.17 -12.23 0.65
C GLY A 31 27.76 -12.79 0.58
N SER A 32 27.61 -14.09 0.83
CA SER A 32 26.35 -14.81 0.92
C SER A 32 25.43 -14.26 2.01
N SER A 33 24.65 -13.22 1.72
CA SER A 33 23.60 -12.69 2.62
C SER A 33 22.18 -12.94 2.11
N ALA A 34 22.00 -13.47 0.90
CA ALA A 34 20.67 -13.69 0.31
C ALA A 34 19.96 -14.97 0.82
N ALA A 35 20.69 -15.96 1.33
CA ALA A 35 20.11 -17.26 1.69
C ALA A 35 19.37 -17.28 3.04
N HIS A 36 19.70 -16.35 3.96
CA HIS A 36 19.05 -16.27 5.28
C HIS A 36 17.83 -15.33 5.30
N ALA A 37 17.64 -14.50 4.27
CA ALA A 37 16.56 -13.50 4.22
C ALA A 37 15.19 -14.06 3.81
N GLN A 38 15.09 -15.35 3.46
CA GLN A 38 13.90 -15.95 2.83
C GLN A 38 13.14 -16.94 3.73
N THR A 39 13.65 -17.27 4.92
CA THR A 39 12.99 -18.18 5.87
C THR A 39 11.74 -17.53 6.47
N GLY A 40 10.58 -17.78 5.85
CA GLY A 40 9.30 -17.16 6.22
C GLY A 40 8.51 -16.58 5.04
N VAL A 41 9.16 -16.34 3.90
CA VAL A 41 8.47 -15.76 2.71
C VAL A 41 7.40 -16.73 2.18
N PRO A 42 7.65 -18.04 2.00
CA PRO A 42 6.61 -18.98 1.57
C PRO A 42 5.45 -19.09 2.57
N GLU A 43 5.70 -18.95 3.87
CA GLU A 43 4.67 -18.91 4.92
C GLU A 43 3.76 -17.67 4.76
N ILE A 44 4.35 -16.50 4.53
CA ILE A 44 3.63 -15.24 4.31
C ILE A 44 2.82 -15.29 3.01
N GLU A 45 3.38 -15.83 1.93
CA GLU A 45 2.64 -16.04 0.68
C GLU A 45 1.43 -16.96 0.92
N ARG A 46 1.62 -18.09 1.60
CA ARG A 46 0.52 -19.01 1.95
C ARG A 46 -0.54 -18.32 2.83
N TYR A 47 -0.12 -17.58 3.85
CA TYR A 47 -1.00 -16.81 4.72
C TYR A 47 -1.88 -15.87 3.92
N PHE A 48 -1.29 -15.00 3.11
CA PHE A 48 -2.08 -14.13 2.26
C PHE A 48 -2.96 -14.95 1.33
N ASN A 49 -2.43 -15.92 0.59
CA ASN A 49 -3.20 -16.68 -0.40
C ASN A 49 -4.37 -17.51 0.18
N SER A 50 -4.41 -17.72 1.50
CA SER A 50 -5.56 -18.27 2.21
C SER A 50 -6.71 -17.26 2.45
N ILE A 51 -6.43 -15.97 2.36
CA ILE A 51 -7.37 -14.88 2.66
C ILE A 51 -8.00 -14.38 1.36
N ARG A 52 -9.29 -14.70 1.16
CA ARG A 52 -10.11 -14.16 0.06
C ARG A 52 -10.78 -12.85 0.41
N THR A 53 -11.31 -12.76 1.62
CA THR A 53 -11.91 -11.54 2.18
C THR A 53 -11.28 -11.19 3.51
N LEU A 54 -11.14 -9.90 3.78
CA LEU A 54 -10.66 -9.36 5.04
C LEU A 54 -11.41 -8.08 5.39
N GLN A 55 -11.79 -7.95 6.65
CA GLN A 55 -12.29 -6.73 7.26
C GLN A 55 -11.43 -6.42 8.48
N ALA A 56 -11.06 -5.17 8.68
CA ALA A 56 -10.30 -4.74 9.85
C ALA A 56 -10.61 -3.29 10.20
N ARG A 57 -10.46 -2.94 11.48
CA ARG A 57 -10.33 -1.53 11.87
C ARG A 57 -8.89 -1.10 11.65
N PHE A 58 -8.69 0.16 11.28
CA PHE A 58 -7.35 0.70 11.09
C PHE A 58 -7.16 2.03 11.80
N VAL A 59 -5.91 2.30 12.14
CA VAL A 59 -5.39 3.63 12.49
C VAL A 59 -4.25 3.94 11.53
N GLN A 60 -4.35 5.07 10.84
CA GLN A 60 -3.38 5.58 9.90
C GLN A 60 -2.69 6.81 10.50
N SER A 61 -1.36 6.80 10.55
CA SER A 61 -0.54 7.95 10.92
C SER A 61 0.16 8.48 9.67
N ASN A 62 0.06 9.79 9.43
CA ASN A 62 0.60 10.46 8.26
C ASN A 62 1.88 11.27 8.58
N PRO A 63 2.69 11.61 7.56
CA PRO A 63 3.91 12.40 7.75
C PRO A 63 3.69 13.78 8.40
N ASN A 64 2.53 14.39 8.18
CA ASN A 64 2.15 15.67 8.77
C ASN A 64 1.67 15.56 10.23
N GLY A 65 1.75 14.37 10.85
CA GLY A 65 1.30 14.10 12.21
C GLY A 65 -0.21 13.86 12.34
N SER A 66 -0.99 13.99 11.27
CA SER A 66 -2.42 13.66 11.31
C SER A 66 -2.63 12.16 11.52
N VAL A 67 -3.66 11.84 12.31
CA VAL A 67 -4.10 10.47 12.57
C VAL A 67 -5.52 10.32 12.07
N LEU A 68 -5.74 9.30 11.26
CA LEU A 68 -7.03 8.94 10.69
C LEU A 68 -7.36 7.51 11.09
N GLN A 69 -8.64 7.19 11.19
CA GLN A 69 -9.09 5.85 11.53
C GLN A 69 -10.27 5.46 10.67
N GLY A 70 -10.56 4.17 10.59
CA GLY A 70 -11.64 3.69 9.75
C GLY A 70 -11.73 2.18 9.67
N THR A 71 -12.48 1.71 8.68
CA THR A 71 -12.61 0.30 8.33
C THR A 71 -11.95 0.03 6.98
N LEU A 72 -11.11 -1.00 6.97
CA LEU A 72 -10.54 -1.60 5.78
C LEU A 72 -11.39 -2.79 5.37
N TYR A 73 -11.81 -2.82 4.11
CA TYR A 73 -12.42 -3.98 3.47
C TYR A 73 -11.52 -4.42 2.32
N VAL A 74 -11.26 -5.71 2.21
CA VAL A 74 -10.46 -6.29 1.13
C VAL A 74 -11.19 -7.52 0.60
N ARG A 75 -11.30 -7.61 -0.71
CA ARG A 75 -11.79 -8.81 -1.39
C ARG A 75 -10.93 -9.11 -2.61
N ARG A 76 -10.13 -10.16 -2.50
CA ARG A 76 -9.21 -10.57 -3.54
C ARG A 76 -9.94 -11.30 -4.68
N PRO A 77 -9.46 -11.16 -5.93
CA PRO A 77 -8.42 -10.23 -6.38
C PRO A 77 -8.91 -8.77 -6.51
N GLY A 78 -7.97 -7.84 -6.35
CA GLY A 78 -8.05 -6.47 -6.86
C GLY A 78 -8.98 -5.49 -6.16
N ARG A 79 -9.87 -5.94 -5.26
CA ARG A 79 -10.86 -5.07 -4.62
C ARG A 79 -10.52 -4.73 -3.18
N MET A 80 -10.67 -3.46 -2.84
CA MET A 80 -10.37 -2.93 -1.51
C MET A 80 -11.11 -1.62 -1.28
N ARG A 81 -11.40 -1.28 -0.03
CA ARG A 81 -11.92 0.01 0.38
C ARG A 81 -11.33 0.42 1.72
N PHE A 82 -10.78 1.62 1.79
CA PHE A 82 -10.59 2.35 3.04
C PHE A 82 -11.78 3.28 3.22
N GLU A 83 -12.56 3.00 4.26
CA GLU A 83 -13.66 3.84 4.70
C GLU A 83 -13.25 4.53 5.99
N TYR A 84 -13.06 5.83 5.91
CA TYR A 84 -12.60 6.64 7.04
C TYR A 84 -13.78 7.03 7.93
N ASP A 85 -13.53 7.09 9.24
CA ASP A 85 -14.53 7.59 10.19
C ASP A 85 -14.68 9.12 10.06
N PRO A 86 -15.86 9.66 10.42
CA PRO A 86 -16.05 11.10 10.57
C PRO A 86 -15.00 11.74 11.51
N PRO A 87 -14.60 12.99 11.25
CA PRO A 87 -15.13 13.90 10.24
C PRO A 87 -14.52 13.72 8.84
N SER A 88 -13.56 12.79 8.67
CA SER A 88 -12.95 12.54 7.37
C SER A 88 -13.98 11.97 6.41
N GLN A 89 -13.99 12.49 5.19
CA GLN A 89 -14.79 11.96 4.08
C GLN A 89 -13.90 11.38 2.97
N LEU A 90 -12.60 11.24 3.24
CA LEU A 90 -11.66 10.59 2.33
C LEU A 90 -12.17 9.18 2.00
N LYS A 91 -12.13 8.85 0.72
CA LYS A 91 -12.46 7.51 0.22
C LYS A 91 -11.33 7.02 -0.65
N ILE A 92 -10.88 5.79 -0.39
CA ILE A 92 -9.95 5.08 -1.26
C ILE A 92 -10.59 3.75 -1.62
N VAL A 93 -10.94 3.56 -2.89
CA VAL A 93 -11.62 2.36 -3.37
C VAL A 93 -10.83 1.76 -4.52
N ALA A 94 -10.59 0.45 -4.46
CA ALA A 94 -10.10 -0.35 -5.57
C ALA A 94 -11.24 -1.23 -6.10
N ASP A 95 -11.52 -1.15 -7.39
CA ASP A 95 -12.67 -1.81 -8.04
C ASP A 95 -12.32 -3.17 -8.68
N GLY A 96 -11.06 -3.58 -8.61
CA GLY A 96 -10.52 -4.75 -9.31
C GLY A 96 -9.41 -4.39 -10.30
N PHE A 97 -9.43 -3.17 -10.83
CA PHE A 97 -8.50 -2.70 -11.87
C PHE A 97 -7.79 -1.42 -11.45
N GLN A 98 -8.56 -0.45 -10.93
CA GLN A 98 -8.07 0.87 -10.58
C GLN A 98 -8.29 1.14 -9.11
N VAL A 99 -7.39 1.95 -8.54
CA VAL A 99 -7.59 2.63 -7.26
C VAL A 99 -8.07 4.03 -7.58
N THR A 100 -9.16 4.44 -6.93
CA THR A 100 -9.67 5.80 -6.93
C THR A 100 -9.56 6.35 -5.51
N LEU A 101 -8.90 7.49 -5.38
CA LEU A 101 -8.85 8.33 -4.20
C LEU A 101 -9.71 9.56 -4.42
N TRP A 102 -10.55 9.88 -3.44
CA TRP A 102 -11.33 11.11 -3.43
C TRP A 102 -11.38 11.69 -2.02
N ASP A 103 -10.90 12.92 -1.87
CA ASP A 103 -11.05 13.73 -0.66
C ASP A 103 -11.96 14.93 -0.96
N PRO A 104 -13.23 14.91 -0.51
CA PRO A 104 -14.14 16.04 -0.68
C PRO A 104 -13.65 17.33 -0.01
N ALA A 105 -12.91 17.24 1.10
CA ALA A 105 -12.50 18.41 1.89
C ALA A 105 -11.47 19.26 1.14
N THR A 106 -10.58 18.61 0.39
CA THR A 106 -9.53 19.26 -0.39
C THR A 106 -9.83 19.27 -1.89
N ARG A 107 -10.92 18.62 -2.32
CA ARG A 107 -11.24 18.29 -3.72
C ARG A 107 -10.11 17.54 -4.42
N ASP A 108 -9.35 16.76 -3.66
CA ASP A 108 -8.25 15.99 -4.20
C ASP A 108 -8.77 14.68 -4.80
N PHE A 109 -8.34 14.41 -6.02
CA PHE A 109 -8.73 13.23 -6.79
C PHE A 109 -7.50 12.60 -7.41
N GLY A 110 -7.40 11.28 -7.27
CA GLY A 110 -6.36 10.51 -7.94
C GLY A 110 -6.88 9.15 -8.38
N GLN A 111 -6.39 8.71 -9.53
CA GLN A 111 -6.73 7.39 -10.07
C GLN A 111 -5.49 6.74 -10.68
N TRP A 112 -5.25 5.47 -10.33
CA TRP A 112 -4.11 4.71 -10.86
C TRP A 112 -4.40 3.20 -10.86
N PRO A 113 -3.76 2.41 -11.74
CA PRO A 113 -3.89 0.96 -11.71
C PRO A 113 -3.39 0.37 -10.38
N ILE A 114 -4.16 -0.56 -9.81
CA ILE A 114 -3.86 -1.16 -8.49
C ILE A 114 -2.48 -1.83 -8.43
N GLY A 115 -2.04 -2.41 -9.55
CA GLY A 115 -0.76 -3.11 -9.65
C GLY A 115 0.48 -2.22 -9.61
N TRP A 116 0.34 -0.89 -9.72
CA TRP A 116 1.47 0.04 -9.81
C TRP A 116 2.04 0.45 -8.45
N THR A 117 1.40 0.06 -7.36
CA THR A 117 1.85 0.41 -6.00
C THR A 117 2.41 -0.82 -5.28
N ALA A 118 3.42 -0.62 -4.43
CA ALA A 118 3.91 -1.68 -3.56
C ALA A 118 2.82 -2.18 -2.59
N ALA A 119 1.77 -1.39 -2.32
CA ALA A 119 0.58 -1.80 -1.57
C ALA A 119 -0.30 -2.85 -2.28
N SER A 120 0.00 -3.20 -3.54
CA SER A 120 -0.69 -4.25 -4.29
C SER A 120 -0.67 -5.64 -3.61
N PHE A 121 0.22 -5.87 -2.65
CA PHE A 121 0.27 -7.11 -1.87
C PHE A 121 -1.06 -7.44 -1.17
N LEU A 122 -1.86 -6.43 -0.80
CA LEU A 122 -3.16 -6.61 -0.13
C LEU A 122 -4.20 -7.29 -1.03
N VAL A 123 -4.08 -7.10 -2.35
CA VAL A 123 -5.15 -7.43 -3.29
C VAL A 123 -4.75 -8.35 -4.42
N LYS A 124 -3.45 -8.62 -4.63
CA LYS A 124 -2.98 -9.55 -5.67
C LYS A 124 -3.38 -10.98 -5.37
N GLU A 125 -3.79 -11.75 -6.36
CA GLU A 125 -4.10 -13.16 -6.18
C GLU A 125 -3.75 -13.99 -7.43
N PRO A 126 -2.90 -15.04 -7.31
CA PRO A 126 -2.09 -15.35 -6.13
C PRO A 126 -1.07 -14.23 -5.83
N LEU A 127 -0.80 -13.97 -4.55
CA LEU A 127 0.36 -13.19 -4.15
C LEU A 127 1.61 -14.05 -4.37
N LYS A 128 2.53 -13.54 -5.19
CA LYS A 128 3.89 -14.07 -5.36
C LYS A 128 4.88 -12.94 -5.08
N LEU A 129 5.84 -13.20 -4.22
CA LEU A 129 6.90 -12.29 -3.76
C LEU A 129 8.23 -12.51 -4.49
N SER A 130 8.15 -13.16 -5.65
CA SER A 130 9.24 -13.48 -6.59
C SER A 130 8.99 -12.92 -8.00
N GLY A 131 8.11 -11.92 -8.12
CA GLY A 131 7.65 -11.38 -9.40
C GLY A 131 7.67 -9.85 -9.41
N ASP A 132 6.50 -9.22 -9.42
CA ASP A 132 6.36 -7.76 -9.44
C ASP A 132 6.80 -7.08 -8.14
N LEU A 133 6.83 -7.84 -7.04
CA LEU A 133 7.33 -7.41 -5.74
C LEU A 133 8.59 -8.20 -5.41
N THR A 134 9.60 -7.51 -4.89
CA THR A 134 10.84 -8.10 -4.37
C THR A 134 10.91 -7.87 -2.87
N VAL A 135 11.14 -8.95 -2.11
CA VAL A 135 11.46 -8.87 -0.68
C VAL A 135 12.92 -8.44 -0.52
N GLN A 136 13.15 -7.33 0.18
CA GLN A 136 14.50 -6.83 0.49
C GLN A 136 15.00 -7.31 1.86
N ALA A 137 14.09 -7.44 2.83
CA ALA A 137 14.43 -7.87 4.18
C ALA A 137 13.25 -8.55 4.85
N LEU A 138 13.55 -9.51 5.72
CA LEU A 138 12.60 -10.15 6.61
C LEU A 138 13.24 -10.24 8.00
N ASN A 139 12.82 -9.33 8.88
CA ASN A 139 13.38 -9.21 10.23
C ASN A 139 12.39 -9.72 11.26
N ARG A 140 12.88 -10.41 12.28
CA ARG A 140 12.09 -10.85 13.44
C ARG A 140 12.53 -10.01 14.64
N ASP A 141 11.59 -9.29 15.21
CA ASP A 141 11.78 -8.46 16.38
C ASP A 141 11.66 -9.32 17.65
N ALA A 142 12.33 -8.93 18.74
CA ALA A 142 12.27 -9.65 20.01
C ALA A 142 10.88 -9.63 20.67
N ASP A 143 9.97 -8.76 20.21
CA ASP A 143 8.58 -8.64 20.66
C ASP A 143 7.63 -9.64 19.98
N GLY A 144 8.15 -10.57 19.18
CA GLY A 144 7.36 -11.58 18.46
C GLY A 144 6.73 -11.06 17.17
N MET A 145 7.25 -9.96 16.62
CA MET A 145 6.79 -9.38 15.37
C MET A 145 7.74 -9.66 14.21
N ILE A 146 7.19 -9.78 13.01
CA ILE A 146 7.94 -9.92 11.75
C ILE A 146 7.74 -8.65 10.93
N ASN A 147 8.84 -8.06 10.45
CA ASN A 147 8.81 -6.95 9.50
C ASN A 147 9.37 -7.41 8.16
N MET A 148 8.51 -7.42 7.14
CA MET A 148 8.89 -7.74 5.77
C MET A 148 8.97 -6.46 4.94
N THR A 149 10.15 -6.12 4.46
CA THR A 149 10.36 -4.98 3.55
C THR A 149 10.26 -5.44 2.12
N MET A 150 9.40 -4.81 1.33
CA MET A 150 9.17 -5.09 -0.08
C MET A 150 9.26 -3.82 -0.92
N VAL A 151 9.62 -3.98 -2.18
CA VAL A 151 9.63 -2.92 -3.20
C VAL A 151 9.00 -3.42 -4.49
N GLN A 152 8.64 -2.49 -5.38
CA GLN A 152 8.31 -2.82 -6.78
C GLN A 152 9.59 -3.26 -7.51
N THR A 153 9.60 -4.47 -8.08
CA THR A 153 10.78 -5.07 -8.72
C THR A 153 11.32 -4.20 -9.85
N ARG A 154 10.42 -3.63 -10.66
CA ARG A 154 10.80 -2.80 -11.81
C ARG A 154 11.17 -1.37 -11.43
N LYS A 155 10.79 -0.93 -10.23
CA LYS A 155 10.92 0.46 -9.79
C LYS A 155 11.20 0.56 -8.28
N PRO A 156 12.29 -0.04 -7.79
CA PRO A 156 12.58 -0.08 -6.36
C PRO A 156 12.78 1.30 -5.73
N GLN A 157 13.13 2.30 -6.53
CA GLN A 157 13.33 3.69 -6.14
C GLN A 157 12.04 4.49 -5.89
N GLU A 158 10.87 3.98 -6.28
CA GLU A 158 9.60 4.70 -6.07
C GLU A 158 9.10 4.63 -4.62
N GLY A 159 9.70 3.77 -3.81
CA GLY A 159 9.38 3.60 -2.40
C GLY A 159 9.37 2.14 -1.98
N LYS A 160 9.10 1.91 -0.70
CA LYS A 160 9.06 0.58 -0.09
C LYS A 160 7.85 0.43 0.82
N VAL A 161 7.45 -0.82 1.04
CA VAL A 161 6.43 -1.20 2.01
C VAL A 161 7.05 -2.10 3.05
N ILE A 162 6.84 -1.78 4.32
CA ILE A 162 7.25 -2.59 5.46
C ILE A 162 5.97 -3.19 6.04
N VAL A 163 5.71 -4.47 5.79
CA VAL A 163 4.53 -5.17 6.32
C VAL A 163 4.87 -5.80 7.65
N ARG A 164 4.02 -5.56 8.65
CA ARG A 164 4.21 -6.02 10.02
C ARG A 164 3.23 -7.14 10.35
N PHE A 165 3.76 -8.24 10.87
CA PHE A 165 2.98 -9.41 11.30
C PHE A 165 3.29 -9.75 12.76
N ALA A 166 2.32 -10.32 13.47
CA ALA A 166 2.63 -11.14 14.63
C ALA A 166 3.09 -12.52 14.14
N GLU A 167 4.07 -13.13 14.79
CA GLU A 167 4.65 -14.41 14.36
C GLU A 167 3.80 -15.63 14.77
N ASN A 168 3.26 -15.62 15.99
CA ASN A 168 2.61 -16.78 16.61
C ASN A 168 1.26 -16.42 17.26
N PRO A 169 0.12 -16.68 16.58
CA PRO A 169 0.00 -17.14 15.19
C PRO A 169 0.39 -16.05 14.17
N LEU A 170 0.75 -16.46 12.95
CA LEU A 170 1.05 -15.54 11.86
C LEU A 170 -0.19 -14.71 11.54
N ALA A 171 -0.12 -13.40 11.78
CA ALA A 171 -1.27 -12.50 11.59
C ALA A 171 -0.83 -11.12 11.14
N LEU A 172 -1.48 -10.58 10.11
CA LEU A 172 -1.24 -9.21 9.63
C LEU A 172 -1.62 -8.20 10.72
N ARG A 173 -0.68 -7.32 11.06
CA ARG A 173 -0.88 -6.24 12.05
C ARG A 173 -0.86 -4.86 11.44
N GLY A 174 -0.38 -4.71 10.22
CA GLY A 174 -0.32 -3.42 9.54
C GLY A 174 0.83 -3.33 8.57
N TRP A 175 1.09 -2.13 8.09
CA TRP A 175 2.23 -1.83 7.23
C TRP A 175 2.59 -0.35 7.30
N SER A 176 3.80 -0.04 6.82
CA SER A 176 4.23 1.33 6.56
C SER A 176 4.62 1.46 5.08
N ILE A 177 4.14 2.50 4.42
CA ILE A 177 4.56 2.89 3.08
C ILE A 177 5.54 4.04 3.23
N VAL A 178 6.74 3.88 2.65
CA VAL A 178 7.78 4.90 2.63
C VAL A 178 8.00 5.31 1.18
N ASP A 179 7.77 6.59 0.87
CA ASP A 179 8.00 7.12 -0.48
C ASP A 179 9.49 7.40 -0.76
N ASN A 180 9.79 7.86 -1.97
CA ASN A 180 11.16 8.20 -2.39
C ASN A 180 11.77 9.44 -1.71
N ARG A 181 10.98 10.20 -0.94
CA ARG A 181 11.42 11.35 -0.13
C ARG A 181 11.58 10.97 1.34
N GLY A 182 11.26 9.74 1.71
CA GLY A 182 11.29 9.25 3.09
C GLY A 182 10.03 9.54 3.89
N ASN A 183 8.99 10.11 3.27
CA ASN A 183 7.71 10.30 3.94
C ASN A 183 7.11 8.93 4.26
N THR A 184 6.63 8.76 5.49
CA THR A 184 6.09 7.49 5.96
C THR A 184 4.62 7.63 6.31
N VAL A 185 3.79 6.79 5.69
CA VAL A 185 2.40 6.56 6.10
C VAL A 185 2.33 5.19 6.74
N THR A 186 1.90 5.13 8.00
CA THR A 186 1.77 3.87 8.75
C THR A 186 0.29 3.54 8.95
N VAL A 187 -0.08 2.29 8.69
CA VAL A 187 -1.41 1.74 8.95
C VAL A 187 -1.27 0.59 9.94
N ALA A 188 -1.87 0.74 11.12
CA ALA A 188 -2.01 -0.32 12.11
C ALA A 188 -3.42 -0.91 12.04
N LEU A 189 -3.53 -2.24 12.09
CA LEU A 189 -4.79 -2.97 12.02
C LEU A 189 -5.19 -3.56 13.37
N THR A 190 -6.48 -3.47 13.67
CA THR A 190 -7.13 -4.12 14.81
C THR A 190 -8.40 -4.83 14.35
N SER A 191 -8.90 -5.76 15.17
CA SER A 191 -10.15 -6.50 14.89
C SER A 191 -10.17 -7.14 13.49
N VAL A 192 -9.06 -7.75 13.09
CA VAL A 192 -8.93 -8.38 11.76
C VAL A 192 -9.79 -9.64 11.71
N GLN A 193 -10.68 -9.70 10.74
CA GLN A 193 -11.56 -10.84 10.46
C GLN A 193 -11.42 -11.22 8.98
N SER A 194 -11.31 -12.51 8.69
CA SER A 194 -11.24 -13.04 7.33
C SER A 194 -12.37 -14.03 7.05
N GLY A 195 -12.65 -14.27 5.76
CA GLY A 195 -13.67 -15.25 5.34
C GLY A 195 -15.12 -14.77 5.49
N LEU A 196 -15.35 -13.52 5.87
CA LEU A 196 -16.68 -12.92 5.93
C LEU A 196 -17.19 -12.59 4.52
N PRO A 197 -18.52 -12.71 4.25
CA PRO A 197 -19.11 -12.23 3.02
C PRO A 197 -19.06 -10.70 2.97
N LEU A 198 -18.55 -10.14 1.87
CA LEU A 198 -18.49 -8.70 1.63
C LEU A 198 -19.31 -8.37 0.38
N ALA A 199 -20.24 -7.42 0.52
CA ALA A 199 -21.13 -6.99 -0.56
C ALA A 199 -20.35 -6.31 -1.71
N ASP A 200 -20.81 -6.51 -2.94
CA ASP A 200 -20.19 -5.92 -4.14
C ASP A 200 -20.19 -4.39 -4.12
N SER A 201 -21.24 -3.80 -3.54
CA SER A 201 -21.40 -2.35 -3.43
C SER A 201 -20.27 -1.68 -2.64
N LEU A 202 -19.61 -2.39 -1.72
CA LEU A 202 -18.46 -1.85 -0.97
C LEU A 202 -17.28 -1.48 -1.87
N PHE A 203 -17.18 -2.07 -3.05
CA PHE A 203 -16.03 -1.88 -3.94
C PHE A 203 -16.36 -1.03 -5.16
N LYS A 204 -17.54 -0.40 -5.16
CA LYS A 204 -17.92 0.58 -6.17
C LYS A 204 -17.56 1.98 -5.65
N TYR A 205 -16.89 2.75 -6.48
CA TYR A 205 -16.69 4.16 -6.21
C TYR A 205 -18.04 4.88 -6.30
N ASP A 206 -18.37 5.64 -5.26
CA ASP A 206 -19.65 6.35 -5.07
C ASP A 206 -19.45 7.88 -4.95
N GLY A 207 -18.29 8.38 -5.36
CA GLY A 207 -18.00 9.81 -5.42
C GLY A 207 -18.33 10.44 -6.77
N PRO A 208 -18.09 11.75 -6.95
CA PRO A 208 -18.36 12.45 -8.19
C PRO A 208 -17.51 11.91 -9.35
N ASP A 209 -18.04 11.99 -10.57
CA ASP A 209 -17.34 11.58 -11.78
C ASP A 209 -16.08 12.41 -11.98
N ALA A 210 -15.01 11.80 -12.50
CA ALA A 210 -13.75 12.48 -12.79
C ALA A 210 -13.94 13.74 -13.65
N GLY A 211 -14.88 13.72 -14.61
CA GLY A 211 -15.23 14.88 -15.43
C GLY A 211 -15.78 16.06 -14.60
N GLN A 212 -16.62 15.78 -13.59
CA GLN A 212 -17.20 16.83 -12.74
C GLN A 212 -16.13 17.46 -11.84
N ILE A 213 -15.17 16.66 -11.38
CA ILE A 213 -14.04 17.13 -10.56
C ILE A 213 -13.12 18.04 -11.39
N LEU A 214 -12.81 17.65 -12.62
CA LEU A 214 -11.89 18.39 -13.50
C LEU A 214 -12.52 19.65 -14.14
N HIS A 215 -13.84 19.69 -14.30
CA HIS A 215 -14.56 20.81 -14.93
C HIS A 215 -15.12 21.85 -13.96
N GLY A 216 -14.95 21.67 -12.64
CA GLY A 216 -15.42 22.61 -11.60
C GLY A 216 -14.78 24.00 -11.59
N ASN A 217 -14.08 24.42 -12.65
CA ASN A 217 -13.36 25.70 -12.78
C ASN A 217 -13.84 26.54 -13.99
N ARG A 218 -15.13 26.50 -14.30
CA ARG A 218 -15.78 27.45 -15.21
C ARG A 218 -17.08 27.96 -14.58
N ASN A 219 -16.96 29.04 -13.83
CA ASN A 219 -17.96 30.10 -13.71
C ASN A 219 -17.26 31.37 -13.23
#